data_AF-A0A7W7Z0P0-F1
#
_entry.id   AF-A0A7W7Z0P0-F1
#
_cell.length_a   1.000
_cell.length_b   1.000
_cell.length_c   1.000
_cell.angle_alpha   90.00
_cell.angle_beta   90.00
_cell.angle_gamma   90.00
#
_symmetry.space_group_name_H-M   'P 1'
#
loop_
_entity.id
_entity.type
_entity.pdbx_description
1 polymer ?
#
loop_
_entity_poly.entity_id
_entity_poly.type
_entity_poly.pdbx_seq_one_letter_code
_entity_poly.pdbx_strand_id
1 'polypeptide(L)'
;MPLIALWQSNPTAIGESTIEQIVAMAGDGNLRDATACSQEFRQYLSEIPSGKLGEYIDHCLSSSFTKSGMVLQDLVNELGRRLDYKVTNGRYQGTIGGIGYDGIWTSPESHTIISEVKTTDAYRISLDTIVSYREKLLLKSEVSGKPSILIVVGREDTGELEAQIRGSRHAWDIRLISAEALLKLVQLKENSDNPDTGRQIRSLLMPMEYTRLDNMVDVMFATATDVEAIIAEANTNADSEEIPLTSEVVKTGWEFTDFAVIDGKRAEIVDAIGRKLDTKFIKNTRALFWNANHEKRLACSISKRYTKGTSSRYWYAYHPAWDEFLRGGIESYFVLGCVDLNLAFSIPHEVIEGNLLALNTTKTSRKTYWHIHLIETDGGHSILLPLLGAGKTLPVDQFTIQLAISPRRMELGLQNPSHSH
;
A
#
# COMPACT_ATOMS: atom_id res chain seq x y z
N MET A 1 -20.62 17.29 -3.92
CA MET A 1 -19.73 16.73 -2.90
C MET A 1 -18.81 17.84 -2.41
N PRO A 2 -19.25 18.64 -1.41
CA PRO A 2 -18.48 19.74 -0.83
C PRO A 2 -17.09 19.34 -0.28
N LEU A 3 -16.97 18.27 0.49
CA LEU A 3 -15.69 17.78 1.03
C LEU A 3 -14.72 17.40 -0.09
N ILE A 4 -15.18 16.68 -1.12
CA ILE A 4 -14.31 16.27 -2.23
C ILE A 4 -13.84 17.48 -3.03
N ALA A 5 -14.73 18.43 -3.30
CA ALA A 5 -14.34 19.68 -3.97
C ALA A 5 -13.32 20.47 -3.15
N LEU A 6 -13.49 20.53 -1.83
CA LEU A 6 -12.54 21.18 -0.93
C LEU A 6 -11.20 20.45 -0.89
N TRP A 7 -11.22 19.11 -0.78
CA TRP A 7 -10.02 18.27 -0.84
C TRP A 7 -9.24 18.44 -2.14
N GLN A 8 -9.93 18.49 -3.27
CA GLN A 8 -9.30 18.72 -4.59
C GLN A 8 -8.70 20.13 -4.69
N SER A 9 -9.38 21.14 -4.14
CA SER A 9 -8.93 22.54 -4.22
C SER A 9 -7.79 22.89 -3.25
N ASN A 10 -7.80 22.33 -2.04
CA ASN A 10 -6.83 22.63 -0.99
C ASN A 10 -6.54 21.39 -0.11
N PRO A 11 -5.78 20.41 -0.63
CA PRO A 11 -5.47 19.19 0.10
C PRO A 11 -4.75 19.45 1.43
N THR A 12 -3.86 20.46 1.48
CA THR A 12 -3.08 20.77 2.67
C THR A 12 -3.97 21.21 3.83
N ALA A 13 -4.89 22.16 3.61
CA ALA A 13 -5.77 22.64 4.67
C ALA A 13 -6.74 21.54 5.16
N ILE A 14 -7.25 20.72 4.25
CA ILE A 14 -8.13 19.59 4.60
C ILE A 14 -7.34 18.49 5.34
N GLY A 15 -6.08 18.26 4.96
CA GLY A 15 -5.19 17.32 5.64
C GLY A 15 -4.87 17.72 7.09
N GLU A 16 -5.00 18.99 7.47
CA GLU A 16 -4.83 19.46 8.85
C GLU A 16 -6.10 19.36 9.70
N SER A 17 -7.23 19.01 9.09
CA SER A 17 -8.52 18.95 9.77
C SER A 17 -8.65 17.69 10.63
N THR A 18 -9.38 17.79 11.74
CA THR A 18 -9.72 16.61 12.55
C THR A 18 -10.78 15.77 11.84
N ILE A 19 -10.91 14.50 12.22
CA ILE A 19 -11.87 13.61 11.57
C ILE A 19 -13.34 14.08 11.75
N GLU A 20 -13.67 14.74 12.86
CA GLU A 20 -14.99 15.32 13.08
C GLU A 20 -15.26 16.49 12.13
N GLN A 21 -14.24 17.32 11.87
CA GLN A 21 -14.34 18.41 10.89
C GLN A 21 -14.52 17.84 9.49
N ILE A 22 -13.79 16.80 9.12
CA ILE A 22 -13.97 16.10 7.84
C ILE A 22 -15.41 15.59 7.69
N VAL A 23 -15.95 14.91 8.71
CA VAL A 23 -17.34 14.43 8.68
C VAL A 23 -18.33 15.59 8.59
N ALA A 24 -18.10 16.69 9.32
CA ALA A 24 -18.96 17.88 9.28
C ALA A 24 -18.96 18.55 7.89
N MET A 25 -17.85 18.45 7.14
CA MET A 25 -17.72 18.98 5.78
C MET A 25 -18.34 18.06 4.72
N ALA A 26 -18.58 16.79 5.03
CA ALA A 26 -19.18 15.82 4.12
C ALA A 26 -20.72 15.95 4.09
N GLY A 27 -21.29 16.19 2.91
CA GLY A 27 -22.73 16.27 2.70
C GLY A 27 -23.44 17.23 3.65
N ASP A 28 -24.30 16.68 4.51
CA ASP A 28 -25.07 17.41 5.54
C ASP A 28 -24.42 17.35 6.94
N GLY A 29 -23.18 16.88 7.04
CA GLY A 29 -22.44 16.70 8.29
C GLY A 29 -22.95 15.54 9.16
N ASN A 30 -23.92 14.76 8.67
CA ASN A 30 -24.56 13.70 9.45
C ASN A 30 -24.30 12.32 8.88
N LEU A 31 -23.31 11.63 9.44
CA LEU A 31 -23.03 10.24 9.11
C LEU A 31 -24.23 9.35 9.45
N ARG A 32 -24.88 8.81 8.41
CA ARG A 32 -26.04 7.90 8.45
C ARG A 32 -26.04 6.99 7.21
N ASP A 33 -26.75 5.88 7.28
CA ASP A 33 -26.82 4.89 6.21
C ASP A 33 -27.36 5.45 4.89
N ALA A 34 -26.70 5.09 3.79
CA ALA A 34 -27.09 5.46 2.43
C ALA A 34 -27.29 6.97 2.19
N THR A 35 -26.55 7.81 2.91
CA THR A 35 -26.59 9.28 2.75
C THR A 35 -25.42 9.82 1.93
N ALA A 36 -25.60 11.02 1.37
CA ALA A 36 -24.53 11.75 0.69
C ALA A 36 -23.30 11.95 1.60
N CYS A 37 -23.50 12.25 2.89
CA CYS A 37 -22.41 12.38 3.86
C CYS A 37 -21.58 11.08 3.95
N SER A 38 -22.23 9.91 4.09
CA SER A 38 -21.52 8.62 4.16
C SER A 38 -20.76 8.27 2.87
N GLN A 39 -21.36 8.53 1.71
CA GLN A 39 -20.73 8.25 0.42
C GLN A 39 -19.51 9.15 0.20
N GLU A 40 -19.69 10.43 0.48
CA GLU A 40 -18.65 11.43 0.32
C GLU A 40 -17.49 11.23 1.30
N PHE A 41 -17.79 10.91 2.56
CA PHE A 41 -16.77 10.59 3.57
C PHE A 41 -15.94 9.38 3.14
N ARG A 42 -16.59 8.29 2.73
CA ARG A 42 -15.92 7.07 2.24
C ARG A 42 -15.08 7.33 0.99
N GLN A 43 -15.56 8.18 0.08
CA GLN A 43 -14.78 8.60 -1.08
C GLN A 43 -13.51 9.35 -0.64
N TYR A 44 -13.61 10.28 0.30
CA TYR A 44 -12.45 10.98 0.83
C TYR A 44 -11.44 10.01 1.47
N LEU A 45 -11.91 9.06 2.28
CA LEU A 45 -11.04 8.02 2.88
C LEU A 45 -10.31 7.19 1.81
N SER A 46 -10.98 6.92 0.69
CA SER A 46 -10.37 6.20 -0.43
C SER A 46 -9.29 7.00 -1.16
N GLU A 47 -9.21 8.33 -1.01
CA GLU A 47 -8.23 9.18 -1.71
C GLU A 47 -7.00 9.55 -0.88
N ILE A 48 -7.06 9.36 0.44
CA ILE A 48 -5.97 9.75 1.35
C ILE A 48 -4.94 8.65 1.60
N PRO A 49 -3.68 9.01 1.94
CA PRO A 49 -2.66 8.05 2.32
C PRO A 49 -3.00 7.29 3.60
N SER A 50 -2.50 6.05 3.72
CA SER A 50 -2.74 5.19 4.89
C SER A 50 -2.18 5.76 6.20
N GLY A 51 -1.14 6.59 6.13
CA GLY A 51 -0.66 7.35 7.30
C GLY A 51 -1.73 8.27 7.89
N LYS A 52 -2.50 8.97 7.03
CA LYS A 52 -3.59 9.84 7.48
C LYS A 52 -4.77 9.05 8.05
N LEU A 53 -5.06 7.86 7.51
CA LEU A 53 -6.01 6.94 8.12
C LEU A 53 -5.60 6.57 9.55
N GLY A 54 -4.30 6.32 9.77
CA GLY A 54 -3.74 6.07 11.09
C GLY A 54 -3.97 7.22 12.07
N GLU A 55 -3.66 8.46 11.67
CA GLU A 55 -3.94 9.64 12.51
C GLU A 55 -5.42 9.75 12.91
N TYR A 56 -6.33 9.45 11.99
CA TYR A 56 -7.77 9.46 12.27
C TYR A 56 -8.23 8.31 13.17
N ILE A 57 -7.62 7.13 13.03
CA ILE A 57 -7.85 5.99 13.94
C ILE A 57 -7.41 6.38 15.34
N ASP A 58 -6.18 6.89 15.51
CA ASP A 58 -5.65 7.30 16.81
C ASP A 58 -6.53 8.38 17.47
N HIS A 59 -7.01 9.33 16.68
CA HIS A 59 -7.95 10.35 17.15
C HIS A 59 -9.28 9.74 17.64
N CYS A 60 -9.84 8.76 16.93
CA CYS A 60 -11.07 8.06 17.33
C CYS A 60 -10.92 7.26 18.63
N LEU A 61 -9.70 6.85 18.97
CA LEU A 61 -9.40 6.01 20.13
C LEU A 61 -8.97 6.82 21.37
N SER A 62 -8.31 7.95 21.14
CA SER A 62 -7.86 8.88 22.17
C SER A 62 -8.92 9.89 22.58
N SER A 63 -9.76 10.35 21.64
CA SER A 63 -10.78 11.37 21.86
C SER A 63 -12.17 10.77 21.70
N SER A 64 -13.02 10.89 22.72
CA SER A 64 -14.42 10.49 22.59
C SER A 64 -15.21 11.59 21.91
N PHE A 65 -15.94 11.24 20.86
CA PHE A 65 -16.85 12.16 20.18
C PHE A 65 -18.08 11.42 19.64
N THR A 66 -19.10 12.18 19.29
CA THR A 66 -20.37 11.64 18.82
C THR A 66 -20.15 10.90 17.50
N LYS A 67 -20.56 9.62 17.42
CA LYS A 67 -20.41 8.73 16.25
C LYS A 67 -18.97 8.26 15.98
N SER A 68 -18.04 8.35 16.94
CA SER A 68 -16.68 7.82 16.77
C SER A 68 -16.64 6.35 16.34
N GLY A 69 -17.57 5.52 16.81
CA GLY A 69 -17.69 4.13 16.37
C GLY A 69 -18.06 3.96 14.89
N MET A 70 -18.92 4.83 14.34
CA MET A 70 -19.31 4.81 12.92
C MET A 70 -18.15 5.26 12.02
N VAL A 71 -17.39 6.25 12.49
CA VAL A 71 -16.18 6.73 11.81
C VAL A 71 -15.10 5.65 11.81
N LEU A 72 -14.85 5.04 12.97
CA LEU A 72 -13.87 3.96 13.12
C LEU A 72 -14.22 2.75 12.24
N GLN A 73 -15.50 2.39 12.13
CA GLN A 73 -15.98 1.35 11.23
C GLN A 73 -15.56 1.61 9.77
N ASP A 74 -15.78 2.82 9.26
CA ASP A 74 -15.40 3.15 7.87
C ASP A 74 -13.88 3.21 7.68
N LEU A 75 -13.13 3.71 8.67
CA LEU A 75 -11.65 3.71 8.65
C LEU A 75 -11.10 2.27 8.61
N VAL A 76 -11.63 1.37 9.43
CA VAL A 76 -11.24 -0.05 9.45
C VAL A 76 -11.60 -0.75 8.14
N ASN A 77 -12.79 -0.47 7.59
CA ASN A 77 -13.17 -0.97 6.27
C ASN A 77 -12.23 -0.47 5.17
N GLU A 78 -11.75 0.77 5.27
CA GLU A 78 -10.75 1.28 4.35
C GLU A 78 -9.41 0.56 4.49
N LEU A 79 -8.94 0.27 5.72
CA LEU A 79 -7.76 -0.60 5.92
C LEU A 79 -7.94 -1.98 5.28
N GLY A 80 -9.14 -2.55 5.35
CA GLY A 80 -9.48 -3.78 4.63
C GLY A 80 -9.25 -3.67 3.13
N ARG A 81 -9.66 -2.55 2.50
CA ARG A 81 -9.38 -2.28 1.08
C ARG A 81 -7.88 -2.15 0.79
N ARG A 82 -7.13 -1.51 1.70
CA ARG A 82 -5.65 -1.42 1.59
C ARG A 82 -4.96 -2.78 1.66
N LEU A 83 -5.62 -3.81 2.21
CA LEU A 83 -5.13 -5.20 2.20
C LEU A 83 -5.62 -6.04 0.99
N ASP A 84 -6.09 -5.39 -0.08
CA ASP A 84 -6.66 -5.98 -1.31
C ASP A 84 -8.01 -6.68 -1.14
N TYR A 85 -8.69 -6.51 0.00
CA TYR A 85 -10.04 -7.04 0.11
C TYR A 85 -11.02 -6.19 -0.71
N LYS A 86 -11.93 -6.87 -1.39
CA LYS A 86 -13.18 -6.26 -1.86
C LYS A 86 -14.09 -6.08 -0.65
N VAL A 87 -14.28 -4.82 -0.21
CA VAL A 87 -15.02 -4.49 1.00
C VAL A 87 -16.42 -3.95 0.70
N THR A 88 -17.44 -4.65 1.19
CA THR A 88 -18.82 -4.15 1.30
C THR A 88 -19.01 -3.54 2.68
N ASN A 89 -19.35 -2.24 2.74
CA ASN A 89 -19.57 -1.57 4.01
C ASN A 89 -20.89 -2.04 4.67
N GLY A 90 -20.82 -2.27 5.97
CA GLY A 90 -21.98 -2.48 6.81
C GLY A 90 -22.79 -1.22 7.07
N ARG A 91 -23.87 -1.39 7.84
CA ARG A 91 -24.72 -0.28 8.28
C ARG A 91 -24.17 0.33 9.55
N TYR A 92 -24.36 1.63 9.75
CA TYR A 92 -24.03 2.29 11.00
C TYR A 92 -25.07 2.02 12.09
N GLN A 93 -26.33 1.80 11.70
CA GLN A 93 -27.42 1.56 12.63
C GLN A 93 -28.11 0.21 12.38
N GLY A 94 -28.30 -0.54 13.46
CA GLY A 94 -29.07 -1.78 13.44
C GLY A 94 -30.53 -1.50 13.09
N THR A 95 -31.06 -2.25 12.12
CA THR A 95 -32.49 -2.21 11.77
C THR A 95 -33.17 -3.51 12.21
N ILE A 96 -34.45 -3.43 12.57
CA ILE A 96 -35.26 -4.62 12.89
C ILE A 96 -35.20 -5.60 11.71
N GLY A 97 -34.78 -6.85 11.96
CA GLY A 97 -34.63 -7.89 10.93
C GLY A 97 -33.39 -7.76 10.03
N GLY A 98 -32.56 -6.74 10.24
CA GLY A 98 -31.27 -6.59 9.58
C GLY A 98 -30.23 -7.59 10.11
N ILE A 99 -29.28 -7.95 9.25
CA ILE A 99 -28.10 -8.71 9.65
C ILE A 99 -27.03 -7.72 10.09
N GLY A 100 -26.51 -7.85 11.30
CA GLY A 100 -25.49 -6.97 11.86
C GLY A 100 -24.09 -7.38 11.40
N TYR A 101 -23.44 -6.52 10.63
CA TYR A 101 -22.02 -6.59 10.32
C TYR A 101 -21.53 -5.18 10.02
N ASP A 102 -20.26 -4.93 10.31
CA ASP A 102 -19.63 -3.63 10.06
C ASP A 102 -18.95 -3.57 8.69
N GLY A 103 -18.48 -4.72 8.20
CA GLY A 103 -17.99 -4.90 6.84
C GLY A 103 -17.95 -6.37 6.41
N ILE A 104 -18.06 -6.62 5.11
CA ILE A 104 -17.79 -7.92 4.49
C ILE A 104 -16.59 -7.76 3.58
N TRP A 105 -15.52 -8.50 3.84
CA TRP A 105 -14.24 -8.39 3.15
C TRP A 105 -13.98 -9.68 2.37
N THR A 106 -13.93 -9.60 1.05
CA THR A 106 -13.63 -10.76 0.20
C THR A 106 -12.23 -10.63 -0.37
N SER A 107 -11.37 -11.59 -0.05
CA SER A 107 -9.98 -11.63 -0.53
C SER A 107 -9.89 -12.09 -1.99
N PRO A 108 -8.79 -11.78 -2.70
CA PRO A 108 -8.49 -12.37 -4.00
C PRO A 108 -8.44 -13.90 -3.97
N GLU A 109 -8.07 -14.49 -2.83
CA GLU A 109 -8.05 -15.94 -2.59
C GLU A 109 -9.46 -16.53 -2.36
N SER A 110 -10.53 -15.75 -2.57
CA SER A 110 -11.93 -16.15 -2.41
C SER A 110 -12.35 -16.50 -0.98
N HIS A 111 -11.53 -16.16 0.02
CA HIS A 111 -11.94 -16.21 1.42
C HIS A 111 -12.72 -14.95 1.82
N THR A 112 -13.77 -15.11 2.63
CA THR A 112 -14.61 -14.01 3.11
C THR A 112 -14.46 -13.82 4.62
N ILE A 113 -14.29 -12.58 5.03
CA ILE A 113 -14.24 -12.15 6.43
C ILE A 113 -15.45 -11.26 6.71
N ILE A 114 -16.14 -11.53 7.81
CA ILE A 114 -17.16 -10.65 8.38
C ILE A 114 -16.47 -9.83 9.48
N SER A 115 -16.34 -8.54 9.26
CA SER A 115 -15.71 -7.60 10.18
C SER A 115 -16.72 -7.04 11.17
N GLU A 116 -16.32 -6.98 12.43
CA GLU A 116 -17.00 -6.27 13.52
C GLU A 116 -16.00 -5.32 14.17
N VAL A 117 -16.37 -4.06 14.37
CA VAL A 117 -15.51 -3.00 14.87
C VAL A 117 -16.03 -2.50 16.22
N LYS A 118 -15.10 -2.31 17.16
CA LYS A 118 -15.40 -1.77 18.49
C LYS A 118 -14.36 -0.74 18.88
N THR A 119 -14.82 0.42 19.35
CA THR A 119 -13.95 1.46 19.93
C THR A 119 -13.32 1.03 21.24
N THR A 120 -13.98 0.13 21.98
CA THR A 120 -13.55 -0.38 23.29
C THR A 120 -13.91 -1.85 23.47
N ASP A 121 -13.10 -2.59 24.21
CA ASP A 121 -13.31 -3.98 24.68
C ASP A 121 -14.24 -4.09 25.91
N ALA A 122 -14.44 -3.00 26.66
CA ALA A 122 -15.20 -2.96 27.92
C ALA A 122 -16.66 -3.46 27.85
N TYR A 123 -17.24 -3.60 26.66
CA TYR A 123 -18.60 -4.12 26.48
C TYR A 123 -18.58 -5.58 26.06
N ARG A 124 -19.24 -6.43 26.85
CA ARG A 124 -19.36 -7.87 26.61
C ARG A 124 -20.03 -8.14 25.26
N ILE A 125 -19.27 -8.64 24.31
CA ILE A 125 -19.76 -9.01 22.98
C ILE A 125 -20.47 -10.37 23.07
N SER A 126 -21.68 -10.45 22.56
CA SER A 126 -22.36 -11.74 22.35
C SER A 126 -21.80 -12.40 21.09
N LEU A 127 -20.80 -13.27 21.26
CA LEU A 127 -20.18 -14.03 20.17
C LEU A 127 -21.22 -14.83 19.37
N ASP A 128 -22.22 -15.39 20.05
CA ASP A 128 -23.32 -16.12 19.43
C ASP A 128 -24.17 -15.22 18.52
N THR A 129 -24.32 -13.94 18.85
CA THR A 129 -25.06 -12.99 18.01
C THR A 129 -24.32 -12.76 16.69
N ILE A 130 -23.00 -12.52 16.74
CA ILE A 130 -22.18 -12.32 15.54
C ILE A 130 -22.17 -13.58 14.68
N VAL A 131 -22.04 -14.75 15.30
CA VAL A 131 -22.09 -16.03 14.59
C VAL A 131 -23.46 -16.27 13.96
N SER A 132 -24.55 -15.90 14.63
CA SER A 132 -25.90 -15.99 14.05
C SER A 132 -26.07 -15.07 12.83
N TYR A 133 -25.38 -13.92 12.79
CA TYR A 133 -25.39 -13.04 11.63
C TYR A 133 -24.65 -13.65 10.46
N ARG A 134 -23.50 -14.27 10.69
CA ARG A 134 -22.79 -15.07 9.67
C ARG A 134 -23.69 -16.16 9.08
N GLU A 135 -24.38 -16.93 9.91
CA GLU A 135 -25.31 -17.98 9.46
C GLU A 135 -26.44 -17.41 8.59
N LYS A 136 -27.01 -16.26 8.98
CA LYS A 136 -28.03 -15.58 8.19
C LYS A 136 -27.51 -15.10 6.82
N LEU A 137 -26.26 -14.63 6.74
CA LEU A 137 -25.65 -14.23 5.46
C LEU A 137 -25.49 -15.43 4.52
N LEU A 138 -25.05 -16.58 5.06
CA LEU A 138 -24.93 -17.83 4.32
C LEU A 138 -26.30 -18.31 3.80
N LEU A 139 -27.32 -18.28 4.66
CA LEU A 139 -28.69 -18.65 4.28
C LEU A 139 -29.27 -17.77 3.18
N LYS A 140 -28.94 -16.48 3.18
CA LYS A 140 -29.34 -15.54 2.13
C LYS A 140 -28.44 -15.57 0.88
N SER A 141 -27.39 -16.40 0.88
CA SER A 141 -26.38 -16.43 -0.19
C SER A 141 -25.71 -15.07 -0.43
N GLU A 142 -25.64 -14.21 0.59
CA GLU A 142 -24.91 -12.93 0.54
C GLU A 142 -23.40 -13.15 0.69
N VAL A 143 -23.00 -14.26 1.29
CA VAL A 143 -21.61 -14.74 1.39
C VAL A 143 -21.55 -16.23 1.06
N SER A 144 -20.38 -16.72 0.65
CA SER A 144 -20.16 -18.13 0.28
C SER A 144 -18.96 -18.73 1.01
N GLY A 145 -18.85 -20.07 0.94
CA GLY A 145 -17.74 -20.80 1.55
C GLY A 145 -17.83 -20.86 3.08
N LYS A 146 -16.68 -20.73 3.75
CA LYS A 146 -16.55 -20.75 5.21
C LYS A 146 -16.10 -19.37 5.70
N PRO A 147 -17.01 -18.37 5.77
CA PRO A 147 -16.64 -17.04 6.21
C PRO A 147 -16.12 -17.08 7.65
N SER A 148 -14.99 -16.42 7.89
CA SER A 148 -14.47 -16.19 9.24
C SER A 148 -14.95 -14.85 9.77
N ILE A 149 -14.81 -14.65 11.07
CA ILE A 149 -15.16 -13.40 11.73
C ILE A 149 -13.86 -12.74 12.18
N LEU A 150 -13.71 -11.44 11.89
CA LEU A 150 -12.62 -10.63 12.39
C LEU A 150 -13.19 -9.52 13.27
N ILE A 151 -12.88 -9.57 14.55
CA ILE A 151 -13.20 -8.50 15.49
C ILE A 151 -12.01 -7.55 15.52
N VAL A 152 -12.26 -6.29 15.19
CA VAL A 152 -11.27 -5.20 15.25
C VAL A 152 -11.58 -4.33 16.45
N VAL A 153 -10.64 -4.24 17.38
CA VAL A 153 -10.80 -3.49 18.63
C VAL A 153 -9.88 -2.29 18.69
N GLY A 154 -10.38 -1.21 19.28
CA GLY A 154 -9.67 0.05 19.36
C GLY A 154 -8.56 0.10 20.41
N ARG A 155 -8.68 -0.64 21.52
CA ARG A 155 -7.72 -0.62 22.62
C ARG A 155 -7.05 -1.98 22.79
N GLU A 156 -5.83 -1.98 23.32
CA GLU A 156 -4.99 -3.18 23.49
C GLU A 156 -5.35 -4.03 24.71
N ASP A 157 -6.22 -3.58 25.63
CA ASP A 157 -6.56 -4.34 26.85
C ASP A 157 -7.62 -5.44 26.59
N THR A 158 -7.36 -6.24 25.55
CA THR A 158 -8.30 -7.20 24.99
C THR A 158 -8.35 -8.52 25.74
N GLY A 159 -7.65 -8.63 26.87
CA GLY A 159 -7.40 -9.91 27.55
C GLY A 159 -8.68 -10.65 27.93
N GLU A 160 -9.72 -9.94 28.37
CA GLU A 160 -11.02 -10.54 28.68
C GLU A 160 -11.73 -11.08 27.43
N LEU A 161 -11.75 -10.30 26.34
CA LEU A 161 -12.39 -10.69 25.09
C LEU A 161 -11.66 -11.85 24.42
N GLU A 162 -10.32 -11.83 24.43
CA GLU A 162 -9.48 -12.91 23.94
C GLU A 162 -9.74 -14.20 24.74
N ALA A 163 -9.76 -14.11 26.08
CA ALA A 163 -10.08 -15.24 26.95
C ALA A 163 -11.49 -15.79 26.68
N GLN A 164 -12.46 -14.90 26.44
CA GLN A 164 -13.84 -15.28 26.08
C GLN A 164 -13.88 -16.03 24.74
N ILE A 165 -13.20 -15.52 23.70
CA ILE A 165 -13.14 -16.17 22.38
C ILE A 165 -12.48 -17.54 22.49
N ARG A 166 -11.31 -17.61 23.15
CA ARG A 166 -10.53 -18.84 23.34
C ARG A 166 -11.29 -19.90 24.14
N GLY A 167 -12.04 -19.50 25.15
CA GLY A 167 -12.89 -20.38 25.95
C GLY A 167 -14.21 -20.78 25.28
N SER A 168 -14.54 -20.20 24.13
CA SER A 168 -15.79 -20.47 23.42
C SER A 168 -15.63 -21.55 22.34
N ARG A 169 -16.77 -22.10 21.90
CA ARG A 169 -16.84 -22.99 20.71
C ARG A 169 -16.41 -22.31 19.40
N HIS A 170 -16.27 -20.98 19.40
CA HIS A 170 -15.99 -20.16 18.22
C HIS A 170 -14.50 -19.79 18.07
N ALA A 171 -13.62 -20.35 18.90
CA ALA A 171 -12.16 -20.07 18.89
C ALA A 171 -11.47 -20.35 17.53
N TRP A 172 -12.11 -21.16 16.68
CA TRP A 172 -11.63 -21.57 15.36
C TRP A 172 -12.27 -20.76 14.23
N ASP A 173 -13.21 -19.87 14.55
CA ASP A 173 -13.98 -19.09 13.57
C ASP A 173 -13.73 -17.58 13.71
N ILE A 174 -13.32 -17.15 14.90
CA ILE A 174 -13.15 -15.74 15.27
C ILE A 174 -11.66 -15.42 15.44
N ARG A 175 -11.24 -14.32 14.83
CA ARG A 175 -9.95 -13.67 15.06
C ARG A 175 -10.15 -12.29 15.67
N LEU A 176 -9.18 -11.86 16.45
CA LEU A 176 -9.17 -10.59 17.16
C LEU A 176 -7.89 -9.85 16.78
N ILE A 177 -8.01 -8.57 16.44
CA ILE A 177 -6.87 -7.71 16.11
C ILE A 177 -7.16 -6.28 16.58
N SER A 178 -6.13 -5.56 17.03
CA SER A 178 -6.28 -4.13 17.29
C SER A 178 -6.30 -3.32 15.99
N ALA A 179 -6.96 -2.17 15.98
CA ALA A 179 -6.94 -1.26 14.83
C ALA A 179 -5.51 -0.81 14.48
N GLU A 180 -4.66 -0.62 15.49
CA GLU A 180 -3.24 -0.30 15.31
C GLU A 180 -2.47 -1.45 14.64
N ALA A 181 -2.64 -2.69 15.10
CA ALA A 181 -1.98 -3.85 14.48
C ALA A 181 -2.43 -4.05 13.03
N LEU A 182 -3.72 -3.82 12.74
CA LEU A 182 -4.24 -3.85 11.37
C LEU A 182 -3.59 -2.78 10.49
N LEU A 183 -3.41 -1.55 11.01
CA LEU A 183 -2.69 -0.48 10.30
C LEU A 183 -1.23 -0.87 10.05
N LYS A 184 -0.54 -1.47 11.02
CA LYS A 184 0.84 -1.96 10.85
C LYS A 184 0.94 -3.00 9.74
N LEU A 185 -0.05 -3.90 9.61
CA LEU A 185 -0.12 -4.85 8.49
C LEU A 185 -0.29 -4.13 7.14
N VAL A 186 -1.12 -3.10 7.07
CA VAL A 186 -1.25 -2.26 5.86
C VAL A 186 0.09 -1.62 5.50
N GLN A 187 0.76 -0.99 6.47
CA GLN A 187 2.05 -0.35 6.25
C GLN A 187 3.13 -1.35 5.81
N LEU A 188 3.14 -2.55 6.40
CA LEU A 188 4.05 -3.62 6.01
C LEU A 188 3.84 -4.04 4.55
N LYS A 189 2.58 -4.26 4.15
CA LYS A 189 2.22 -4.56 2.76
C LYS A 189 2.64 -3.43 1.81
N GLU A 190 2.30 -2.19 2.15
CA GLU A 190 2.60 -1.02 1.33
C GLU A 190 4.10 -0.76 1.17
N ASN A 191 4.93 -1.22 2.11
CA ASN A 191 6.38 -1.05 2.05
C ASN A 191 7.13 -2.28 1.52
N SER A 192 6.44 -3.39 1.25
CA SER A 192 7.03 -4.58 0.67
C SER A 192 7.10 -4.51 -0.87
N ASP A 193 8.16 -5.07 -1.44
CA ASP A 193 8.30 -5.36 -2.87
C ASP A 193 7.99 -6.83 -3.19
N ASN A 194 7.78 -7.67 -2.17
CA ASN A 194 7.52 -9.09 -2.33
C ASN A 194 6.02 -9.35 -2.63
N PRO A 195 5.70 -10.01 -3.76
CA PRO A 195 4.31 -10.25 -4.17
C PRO A 195 3.54 -11.15 -3.20
N ASP A 196 4.23 -12.00 -2.42
CA ASP A 196 3.58 -12.93 -1.49
C ASP A 196 3.24 -12.29 -0.13
N THR A 197 3.87 -11.16 0.24
CA THR A 197 3.65 -10.51 1.55
C THR A 197 2.16 -10.20 1.79
N GLY A 198 1.45 -9.71 0.77
CA GLY A 198 0.01 -9.42 0.87
C GLY A 198 -0.82 -10.67 1.16
N ARG A 199 -0.52 -11.78 0.49
CA ARG A 199 -1.19 -13.08 0.73
C ARG A 199 -0.90 -13.59 2.14
N GLN A 200 0.35 -13.50 2.58
CA GLN A 200 0.77 -13.92 3.92
C GLN A 200 0.07 -13.10 5.00
N ILE A 201 0.00 -11.77 4.85
CA ILE A 201 -0.74 -10.89 5.76
C ILE A 201 -2.21 -11.29 5.83
N ARG A 202 -2.87 -11.49 4.68
CA ARG A 202 -4.28 -11.94 4.66
C ARG A 202 -4.48 -13.29 5.33
N SER A 203 -3.51 -14.21 5.22
CA SER A 203 -3.58 -15.51 5.89
C SER A 203 -3.55 -15.42 7.42
N LEU A 204 -2.89 -14.39 8.00
CA LEU A 204 -2.89 -14.15 9.45
C LEU A 204 -4.27 -13.73 9.99
N LEU A 205 -5.07 -13.06 9.15
CA LEU A 205 -6.43 -12.63 9.49
C LEU A 205 -7.44 -13.78 9.40
N MET A 206 -7.02 -14.94 8.88
CA MET A 206 -7.84 -16.14 8.78
C MET A 206 -7.62 -17.06 9.98
N PRO A 207 -8.64 -17.82 10.41
CA PRO A 207 -8.43 -18.85 11.40
C PRO A 207 -7.46 -19.93 10.92
N MET A 208 -6.43 -20.17 11.73
CA MET A 208 -5.42 -21.21 11.58
C MET A 208 -5.56 -22.22 12.71
N GLU A 209 -5.31 -23.50 12.41
CA GLU A 209 -5.23 -24.55 13.41
C GLU A 209 -3.89 -24.43 14.16
N TYR A 210 -3.93 -23.96 15.41
CA TYR A 210 -2.73 -23.72 16.23
C TYR A 210 -1.93 -24.98 16.59
N THR A 211 -2.40 -26.16 16.22
CA THR A 211 -1.65 -27.41 16.37
C THR A 211 -0.44 -27.47 15.44
N ARG A 212 -0.46 -26.74 14.32
CA ARG A 212 0.65 -26.70 13.36
C ARG A 212 1.24 -25.29 13.28
N LEU A 213 2.42 -25.14 13.86
CA LEU A 213 3.13 -23.85 13.93
C LEU A 213 3.87 -23.50 12.62
N ASP A 214 4.08 -24.47 11.73
CA ASP A 214 4.84 -24.31 10.47
C ASP A 214 4.41 -23.05 9.68
N ASN A 215 3.10 -22.85 9.50
CA ASN A 215 2.58 -21.71 8.74
C ASN A 215 2.88 -20.36 9.41
N MET A 216 2.89 -20.30 10.74
CA MET A 216 3.16 -19.06 11.48
C MET A 216 4.65 -18.74 11.44
N VAL A 217 5.49 -19.76 11.51
CA VAL A 217 6.94 -19.68 11.30
C VAL A 217 7.20 -19.17 9.89
N ASP A 218 6.59 -19.74 8.85
CA ASP A 218 6.79 -19.31 7.46
C ASP A 218 6.41 -17.85 7.23
N VAL A 219 5.29 -17.37 7.80
CA VAL A 219 4.90 -15.97 7.71
C VAL A 219 5.86 -15.07 8.50
N MET A 220 6.25 -15.47 9.72
CA MET A 220 7.18 -14.70 10.56
C MET A 220 8.59 -14.63 9.93
N PHE A 221 9.07 -15.72 9.34
CA PHE A 221 10.36 -15.77 8.65
C PHE A 221 10.30 -15.05 7.30
N ALA A 222 9.21 -15.12 6.54
CA ALA A 222 9.08 -14.35 5.30
C ALA A 222 9.01 -12.84 5.57
N THR A 223 8.25 -12.42 6.59
CA THR A 223 8.19 -11.01 7.00
C THR A 223 9.50 -10.55 7.62
N ALA A 224 10.16 -11.36 8.44
CA ALA A 224 11.50 -11.08 8.95
C ALA A 224 12.53 -11.05 7.82
N THR A 225 12.44 -11.91 6.81
CA THR A 225 13.32 -11.88 5.63
C THR A 225 13.05 -10.66 4.77
N ASP A 226 11.81 -10.20 4.63
CA ASP A 226 11.51 -8.95 3.92
C ASP A 226 12.07 -7.75 4.70
N VAL A 227 11.93 -7.72 6.03
CA VAL A 227 12.52 -6.69 6.90
C VAL A 227 14.05 -6.77 6.91
N GLU A 228 14.61 -7.98 6.97
CA GLU A 228 16.05 -8.24 6.91
C GLU A 228 16.59 -7.98 5.51
N ALA A 229 15.84 -8.17 4.43
CA ALA A 229 16.21 -7.79 3.07
C ALA A 229 16.19 -6.27 2.95
N ILE A 230 15.21 -5.58 3.54
CA ILE A 230 15.24 -4.12 3.71
C ILE A 230 16.52 -3.68 4.47
N ILE A 231 16.93 -4.43 5.50
CA ILE A 231 18.16 -4.16 6.29
C ILE A 231 19.45 -4.60 5.56
N ALA A 232 19.44 -5.68 4.77
CA ALA A 232 20.59 -6.28 4.11
C ALA A 232 20.87 -5.61 2.76
N GLU A 233 19.83 -5.19 2.04
CA GLU A 233 19.94 -4.25 0.91
C GLU A 233 20.42 -2.86 1.39
N ALA A 234 20.18 -2.50 2.66
CA ALA A 234 20.82 -1.35 3.29
C ALA A 234 22.31 -1.56 3.62
N ASN A 235 22.77 -2.81 3.72
CA ASN A 235 24.16 -3.14 4.07
C ASN A 235 25.02 -3.64 2.89
N THR A 236 24.47 -3.85 1.69
CA THR A 236 25.17 -4.40 0.51
C THR A 236 25.67 -3.34 -0.46
N ASN A 237 26.15 -2.20 0.07
CA ASN A 237 27.03 -1.27 -0.65
C ASN A 237 28.45 -1.23 -0.02
N ALA A 238 28.93 -2.35 0.49
CA ALA A 238 30.35 -2.57 0.71
C ALA A 238 30.78 -3.76 -0.16
N ASP A 239 31.48 -3.47 -1.26
CA ASP A 239 32.13 -4.49 -2.07
C ASP A 239 33.06 -5.34 -1.18
N SER A 240 33.07 -6.63 -1.49
CA SER A 240 33.80 -7.72 -0.85
C SER A 240 35.30 -7.49 -0.66
N GLU A 241 35.78 -7.66 0.57
CA GLU A 241 37.07 -8.31 0.87
C GLU A 241 36.92 -9.21 2.10
N GLU A 242 37.27 -10.49 1.97
CA GLU A 242 37.50 -11.40 3.09
C GLU A 242 38.70 -10.93 3.93
N ILE A 243 38.62 -10.98 5.26
CA ILE A 243 39.69 -11.31 6.24
C ILE A 243 39.04 -11.40 7.65
N PRO A 244 39.56 -12.26 8.57
CA PRO A 244 38.73 -13.02 9.49
C PRO A 244 38.47 -12.38 10.87
N LEU A 245 37.41 -12.91 11.49
CA LEU A 245 36.93 -12.72 12.86
C LEU A 245 38.00 -12.37 13.91
N THR A 246 37.91 -11.15 14.43
CA THR A 246 38.13 -10.89 15.86
C THR A 246 37.17 -9.83 16.37
N SER A 247 36.51 -10.17 17.47
CA SER A 247 35.52 -9.41 18.22
C SER A 247 36.09 -8.10 18.74
N GLU A 248 35.45 -6.98 18.43
CA GLU A 248 35.37 -5.82 19.32
C GLU A 248 34.22 -4.90 18.92
N VAL A 249 33.38 -4.58 19.91
CA VAL A 249 32.21 -3.72 19.78
C VAL A 249 32.68 -2.29 19.51
N VAL A 250 32.65 -1.87 18.24
CA VAL A 250 32.85 -0.47 17.87
C VAL A 250 31.54 0.09 17.32
N LYS A 251 30.91 0.98 18.10
CA LYS A 251 29.87 1.88 17.63
C LYS A 251 30.40 2.65 16.42
N THR A 252 29.92 2.35 15.22
CA THR A 252 30.22 3.14 14.04
C THR A 252 28.92 3.70 13.47
N GLY A 253 28.84 5.03 13.48
CA GLY A 253 27.81 5.76 12.74
C GLY A 253 28.11 5.63 11.25
N TRP A 254 27.14 5.11 10.51
CA TRP A 254 27.07 5.16 9.04
C TRP A 254 25.61 5.41 8.64
N GLU A 255 25.46 6.17 7.56
CA GLU A 255 24.36 7.12 7.30
C GLU A 255 23.06 6.49 6.76
N PHE A 256 21.93 6.99 7.26
CA PHE A 256 20.54 6.61 6.99
C PHE A 256 19.99 6.95 5.57
N THR A 257 20.83 7.13 4.53
CA THR A 257 20.52 8.08 3.43
C THR A 257 20.34 7.50 2.00
N ASP A 258 19.84 6.27 1.80
CA ASP A 258 19.61 5.75 0.41
C ASP A 258 18.15 5.31 0.09
N PHE A 259 17.41 4.75 1.05
CA PHE A 259 16.00 4.34 0.83
C PHE A 259 15.04 5.53 0.77
N ALA A 260 15.21 6.49 1.69
CA ALA A 260 14.39 7.69 1.75
C ALA A 260 14.52 8.55 0.48
N VAL A 261 15.70 8.52 -0.17
CA VAL A 261 15.93 9.22 -1.44
C VAL A 261 15.15 8.55 -2.58
N ILE A 262 15.19 7.22 -2.67
CA ILE A 262 14.44 6.47 -3.69
C ILE A 262 12.93 6.63 -3.50
N ASP A 263 12.44 6.48 -2.27
CA ASP A 263 11.00 6.61 -1.98
C ASP A 263 10.52 8.05 -2.13
N GLY A 264 11.33 9.04 -1.74
CA GLY A 264 11.08 10.45 -2.01
C GLY A 264 10.98 10.73 -3.51
N LYS A 265 11.93 10.20 -4.30
CA LYS A 265 11.90 10.33 -5.76
C LYS A 265 10.66 9.68 -6.38
N ARG A 266 10.28 8.51 -5.89
CA ARG A 266 9.07 7.80 -6.30
C ARG A 266 7.81 8.62 -6.01
N ALA A 267 7.71 9.21 -4.82
CA ALA A 267 6.60 10.09 -4.45
C ALA A 267 6.51 11.30 -5.39
N GLU A 268 7.62 11.99 -5.66
CA GLU A 268 7.67 13.10 -6.62
C GLU A 268 7.15 12.72 -8.01
N ILE A 269 7.52 11.52 -8.49
CA ILE A 269 7.10 10.99 -9.79
C ILE A 269 5.61 10.68 -9.80
N VAL A 270 5.11 9.99 -8.77
CA VAL A 270 3.69 9.63 -8.63
C VAL A 270 2.83 10.89 -8.55
N ASP A 271 3.27 11.91 -7.82
CA ASP A 271 2.58 13.21 -7.75
C ASP A 271 2.58 13.95 -9.09
N ALA A 272 3.67 13.89 -9.86
CA ALA A 272 3.74 14.49 -11.18
C ALA A 272 2.80 13.79 -12.19
N ILE A 273 2.72 12.46 -12.13
CA ILE A 273 1.76 11.68 -12.93
C ILE A 273 0.33 11.98 -12.50
N GLY A 274 0.06 12.04 -11.19
CA GLY A 274 -1.26 12.37 -10.66
C GLY A 274 -1.77 13.72 -11.16
N ARG A 275 -0.91 14.74 -11.19
CA ARG A 275 -1.23 16.06 -11.78
C ARG A 275 -1.51 15.98 -13.29
N LYS A 276 -0.74 15.19 -14.03
CA LYS A 276 -0.92 15.02 -15.48
C LYS A 276 -2.23 14.29 -15.82
N LEU A 277 -2.62 13.32 -15.01
CA LEU A 277 -3.79 12.47 -15.22
C LEU A 277 -5.03 12.92 -14.44
N ASP A 278 -4.96 14.09 -13.77
CA ASP A 278 -6.01 14.64 -12.91
C ASP A 278 -6.59 13.60 -11.93
N THR A 279 -5.71 12.92 -11.20
CA THR A 279 -6.09 11.89 -10.23
C THR A 279 -5.12 11.84 -9.07
N LYS A 280 -5.59 11.32 -7.93
CA LYS A 280 -4.71 10.90 -6.83
C LYS A 280 -4.37 9.42 -6.96
N PHE A 281 -3.13 9.09 -6.62
CA PHE A 281 -2.64 7.72 -6.56
C PHE A 281 -2.37 7.36 -5.11
N ILE A 282 -2.75 6.14 -4.76
CA ILE A 282 -2.63 5.54 -3.45
C ILE A 282 -1.64 4.39 -3.58
N LYS A 283 -0.78 4.27 -2.58
CA LYS A 283 0.21 3.21 -2.49
C LYS A 283 -0.49 1.87 -2.27
N ASN A 284 -0.18 0.88 -3.11
CA ASN A 284 -0.65 -0.49 -2.97
C ASN A 284 0.46 -1.40 -2.43
N THR A 285 1.64 -1.29 -3.03
CA THR A 285 2.91 -1.86 -2.57
C THR A 285 4.01 -0.81 -2.76
N ARG A 286 5.27 -1.14 -2.49
CA ARG A 286 6.36 -0.16 -2.61
C ARG A 286 6.52 0.40 -4.04
N ALA A 287 6.31 -0.43 -5.06
CA ALA A 287 6.37 -0.02 -6.46
C ALA A 287 5.00 0.21 -7.12
N LEU A 288 3.90 -0.30 -6.55
CA LEU A 288 2.59 -0.32 -7.20
C LEU A 288 1.63 0.71 -6.59
N PHE A 289 0.90 1.41 -7.46
CA PHE A 289 -0.06 2.45 -7.09
C PHE A 289 -1.32 2.36 -7.94
N TRP A 290 -2.46 2.76 -7.39
CA TRP A 290 -3.71 2.91 -8.13
C TRP A 290 -4.46 4.15 -7.69
N ASN A 291 -5.43 4.61 -8.48
CA ASN A 291 -6.41 5.58 -7.99
C ASN A 291 -7.55 4.91 -7.21
N ALA A 292 -8.41 5.71 -6.57
CA ALA A 292 -9.45 5.21 -5.66
C ALA A 292 -10.42 4.17 -6.26
N ASN A 293 -10.72 4.26 -7.56
CA ASN A 293 -11.60 3.31 -8.26
C ASN A 293 -10.83 2.16 -8.96
N HIS A 294 -9.50 2.12 -8.81
CA HIS A 294 -8.59 1.12 -9.37
C HIS A 294 -8.54 1.07 -10.91
N GLU A 295 -9.06 2.10 -11.59
CA GLU A 295 -9.06 2.22 -13.05
C GLU A 295 -7.71 2.71 -13.60
N LYS A 296 -7.02 3.59 -12.87
CA LYS A 296 -5.68 4.09 -13.23
C LYS A 296 -4.65 3.41 -12.37
N ARG A 297 -3.60 2.82 -12.97
CA ARG A 297 -2.59 2.03 -12.25
C ARG A 297 -1.17 2.38 -12.67
N LEU A 298 -0.24 2.38 -11.72
CA LEU A 298 1.17 2.65 -11.95
C LEU A 298 2.02 1.54 -11.34
N ALA A 299 3.02 1.08 -12.09
CA ALA A 299 4.17 0.36 -11.57
C ALA A 299 5.38 1.27 -11.72
N CYS A 300 5.78 1.92 -10.64
CA CYS A 300 6.88 2.86 -10.62
C CYS A 300 8.14 2.15 -10.16
N SER A 301 9.20 2.19 -10.97
CA SER A 301 10.50 1.60 -10.66
C SER A 301 11.57 2.67 -10.75
N ILE A 302 12.50 2.68 -9.79
CA ILE A 302 13.52 3.71 -9.65
C ILE A 302 14.90 3.07 -9.77
N SER A 303 15.77 3.67 -10.59
CA SER A 303 17.14 3.19 -10.80
C SER A 303 18.15 4.31 -10.55
N LYS A 304 19.28 3.94 -9.94
CA LYS A 304 20.46 4.79 -9.86
C LYS A 304 21.22 4.72 -11.18
N ARG A 305 21.95 5.79 -11.52
CA ARG A 305 22.81 5.79 -12.71
C ARG A 305 24.00 4.85 -12.51
N TYR A 306 24.17 3.90 -13.44
CA TYR A 306 25.35 3.04 -13.52
C TYR A 306 26.47 3.74 -14.31
N THR A 307 27.67 3.82 -13.72
CA THR A 307 28.82 4.54 -14.28
C THR A 307 29.89 3.62 -14.87
N LYS A 308 29.89 2.32 -14.56
CA LYS A 308 30.92 1.36 -15.00
C LYS A 308 30.39 0.38 -16.06
N GLY A 309 31.14 0.26 -17.15
CA GLY A 309 31.23 -0.95 -18.00
C GLY A 309 30.01 -1.37 -18.85
N THR A 310 28.87 -0.68 -18.77
CA THR A 310 27.64 -1.08 -19.48
C THR A 310 27.12 0.06 -20.33
N SER A 311 26.71 -0.20 -21.58
CA SER A 311 26.05 0.80 -22.45
C SER A 311 24.73 1.30 -21.85
N SER A 312 24.06 0.45 -21.06
CA SER A 312 22.87 0.75 -20.28
C SER A 312 23.18 1.60 -19.05
N ARG A 313 22.67 2.84 -19.02
CA ARG A 313 22.86 3.80 -17.92
C ARG A 313 21.97 3.50 -16.73
N TYR A 314 20.80 2.92 -16.98
CA TYR A 314 19.87 2.50 -15.94
C TYR A 314 19.35 1.10 -16.21
N TRP A 315 19.03 0.39 -15.13
CA TRP A 315 18.48 -0.95 -15.19
C TRP A 315 17.31 -1.09 -14.22
N TYR A 316 16.29 -1.82 -14.67
CA TYR A 316 15.10 -2.13 -13.89
C TYR A 316 14.69 -3.58 -14.13
N ALA A 317 14.16 -4.22 -13.09
CA ALA A 317 13.43 -5.48 -13.20
C ALA A 317 11.93 -5.18 -13.39
N TYR A 318 11.33 -5.69 -14.45
CA TYR A 318 9.89 -5.68 -14.65
C TYR A 318 9.32 -7.07 -14.32
N HIS A 319 8.40 -7.15 -13.36
CA HIS A 319 7.92 -8.42 -12.82
C HIS A 319 6.57 -8.84 -13.43
N PRO A 320 6.28 -10.14 -13.62
CA PRO A 320 4.96 -10.63 -14.05
C PRO A 320 3.80 -10.14 -13.18
N ALA A 321 4.01 -10.04 -11.87
CA ALA A 321 3.00 -9.49 -10.95
C ALA A 321 2.69 -8.01 -11.23
N TRP A 322 3.65 -7.23 -11.74
CA TRP A 322 3.40 -5.85 -12.15
C TRP A 322 2.60 -5.81 -13.44
N ASP A 323 2.87 -6.72 -14.37
CA ASP A 323 2.09 -6.84 -15.61
C ASP A 323 0.63 -7.21 -15.35
N GLU A 324 0.40 -8.20 -14.49
CA GLU A 324 -0.95 -8.58 -14.05
C GLU A 324 -1.66 -7.42 -13.33
N PHE A 325 -0.94 -6.71 -12.45
CA PHE A 325 -1.46 -5.53 -11.77
C PHE A 325 -1.87 -4.44 -12.75
N LEU A 326 -1.01 -4.09 -13.72
CA LEU A 326 -1.29 -3.07 -14.72
C LEU A 326 -2.44 -3.46 -15.65
N ARG A 327 -2.53 -4.72 -16.06
CA ARG A 327 -3.63 -5.24 -16.91
C ARG A 327 -5.02 -5.05 -16.28
N GLY A 328 -5.11 -4.98 -14.96
CA GLY A 328 -6.38 -4.78 -14.25
C GLY A 328 -6.91 -3.34 -14.29
N GLY A 329 -6.16 -2.38 -14.84
CA GLY A 329 -6.60 -0.99 -15.01
C GLY A 329 -7.09 -0.68 -16.43
N ILE A 330 -7.87 0.39 -16.56
CA ILE A 330 -8.27 0.98 -17.86
C ILE A 330 -7.12 1.79 -18.45
N GLU A 331 -6.43 2.57 -17.61
CA GLU A 331 -5.26 3.36 -18.01
C GLU A 331 -4.08 3.02 -17.09
N SER A 332 -3.13 2.27 -17.62
CA SER A 332 -2.04 1.72 -16.83
C SER A 332 -0.68 2.11 -17.40
N TYR A 333 0.27 2.40 -16.51
CA TYR A 333 1.59 2.88 -16.90
C TYR A 333 2.70 2.18 -16.14
N PHE A 334 3.72 1.73 -16.88
CA PHE A 334 5.01 1.36 -16.33
C PHE A 334 5.92 2.60 -16.32
N VAL A 335 6.39 2.96 -15.13
CA VAL A 335 7.07 4.25 -14.90
C VAL A 335 8.52 4.00 -14.56
N LEU A 336 9.41 4.63 -15.33
CA LEU A 336 10.86 4.59 -15.13
C LEU A 336 11.33 5.91 -14.51
N GLY A 337 11.74 5.86 -13.25
CA GLY A 337 12.35 6.99 -12.56
C GLY A 337 13.87 6.84 -12.46
N CYS A 338 14.58 7.92 -12.74
CA CYS A 338 16.03 7.99 -12.59
C CYS A 338 16.36 8.89 -11.39
N VAL A 339 17.18 8.41 -10.45
CA VAL A 339 17.48 9.15 -9.21
C VAL A 339 18.08 10.53 -9.49
N ASP A 340 18.98 10.62 -10.46
CA ASP A 340 19.74 11.81 -10.80
C ASP A 340 19.07 12.75 -11.82
N LEU A 341 18.00 12.30 -12.48
CA LEU A 341 17.27 13.11 -13.46
C LEU A 341 16.05 13.81 -12.85
N ASN A 342 15.73 15.01 -13.32
CA ASN A 342 14.50 15.73 -12.96
C ASN A 342 13.31 15.37 -13.87
N LEU A 343 13.34 14.17 -14.45
CA LEU A 343 12.29 13.63 -15.30
C LEU A 343 12.08 12.14 -15.01
N ALA A 344 10.94 11.63 -15.44
CA ALA A 344 10.63 10.21 -15.47
C ALA A 344 9.89 9.87 -16.77
N PHE A 345 9.80 8.59 -17.10
CA PHE A 345 9.11 8.12 -18.30
C PHE A 345 7.88 7.30 -17.89
N SER A 346 6.69 7.79 -18.20
CA SER A 346 5.41 7.13 -17.90
C SER A 346 4.89 6.41 -19.14
N ILE A 347 5.37 5.18 -19.33
CA ILE A 347 5.16 4.39 -20.53
C ILE A 347 3.80 3.66 -20.41
N PRO A 348 2.86 3.81 -21.36
CA PRO A 348 1.60 3.06 -21.35
C PRO A 348 1.85 1.55 -21.29
N HIS A 349 1.02 0.83 -20.54
CA HIS A 349 1.15 -0.61 -20.33
C HIS A 349 1.14 -1.39 -21.66
N GLU A 350 0.25 -1.03 -22.59
CA GLU A 350 0.18 -1.65 -23.92
C GLU A 350 1.51 -1.57 -24.70
N VAL A 351 2.25 -0.47 -24.53
CA VAL A 351 3.54 -0.26 -25.20
C VAL A 351 4.60 -1.21 -24.63
N ILE A 352 4.68 -1.35 -23.30
CA ILE A 352 5.65 -2.27 -22.71
C ILE A 352 5.24 -3.73 -22.91
N GLU A 353 3.95 -4.05 -22.79
CA GLU A 353 3.37 -5.37 -23.00
C GLU A 353 3.70 -5.88 -24.42
N GLY A 354 3.46 -5.06 -25.43
CA GLY A 354 3.74 -5.39 -26.84
C GLY A 354 5.23 -5.64 -27.13
N ASN A 355 6.13 -5.26 -26.23
CA ASN A 355 7.58 -5.42 -26.38
C ASN A 355 8.17 -6.46 -25.40
N LEU A 356 7.39 -7.13 -24.54
CA LEU A 356 7.95 -8.08 -23.55
C LEU A 356 8.74 -9.23 -24.17
N LEU A 357 8.32 -9.73 -25.33
CA LEU A 357 9.01 -10.80 -26.06
C LEU A 357 10.34 -10.35 -26.68
N ALA A 358 10.58 -9.04 -26.76
CA ALA A 358 11.81 -8.45 -27.27
C ALA A 358 12.89 -8.24 -26.19
N LEU A 359 12.55 -8.49 -24.91
CA LEU A 359 13.40 -8.24 -23.76
C LEU A 359 14.10 -9.50 -23.24
N ASN A 360 15.30 -9.33 -22.69
CA ASN A 360 15.94 -10.39 -21.93
C ASN A 360 15.10 -10.73 -20.70
N THR A 361 15.01 -12.02 -20.37
CA THR A 361 14.20 -12.52 -19.25
C THR A 361 15.05 -13.41 -18.36
N THR A 362 15.00 -13.16 -17.05
CA THR A 362 15.51 -14.11 -16.06
C THR A 362 14.35 -15.01 -15.61
N LYS A 363 14.56 -16.33 -15.66
CA LYS A 363 13.62 -17.34 -15.15
C LYS A 363 14.33 -18.27 -14.18
N THR A 364 13.98 -18.19 -12.91
CA THR A 364 14.48 -19.07 -11.85
C THR A 364 13.31 -19.72 -11.12
N SER A 365 13.56 -20.74 -10.28
CA SER A 365 12.52 -21.36 -9.46
C SER A 365 11.85 -20.41 -8.47
N ARG A 366 12.50 -19.29 -8.12
CA ARG A 366 12.01 -18.31 -7.14
C ARG A 366 11.56 -16.98 -7.74
N LYS A 367 12.13 -16.56 -8.87
CA LYS A 367 11.90 -15.23 -9.47
C LYS A 367 11.88 -15.32 -10.99
N THR A 368 10.90 -14.65 -11.60
CA THR A 368 10.84 -14.39 -13.05
C THR A 368 10.68 -12.89 -13.26
N TYR A 369 11.47 -12.30 -14.15
CA TYR A 369 11.36 -10.87 -14.52
C TYR A 369 12.02 -10.58 -15.87
N TRP A 370 11.58 -9.50 -16.51
CA TRP A 370 12.19 -8.93 -17.71
C TRP A 370 13.20 -7.84 -17.36
N HIS A 371 14.30 -7.77 -18.10
CA HIS A 371 15.32 -6.75 -17.93
C HIS A 371 14.98 -5.52 -18.78
N ILE A 372 14.79 -4.38 -18.13
CA ILE A 372 14.62 -3.09 -18.79
C ILE A 372 15.93 -2.34 -18.69
N HIS A 373 16.57 -2.11 -19.83
CA HIS A 373 17.79 -1.32 -19.93
C HIS A 373 17.48 -0.01 -20.62
N LEU A 374 17.60 1.09 -19.88
CA LEU A 374 17.45 2.44 -20.42
C LEU A 374 18.83 2.98 -20.80
N ILE A 375 18.97 3.39 -22.05
CA ILE A 375 20.19 3.96 -22.63
C ILE A 375 19.97 5.42 -22.99
N GLU A 376 21.06 6.17 -23.01
CA GLU A 376 21.14 7.51 -23.59
C GLU A 376 21.69 7.38 -25.01
N THR A 377 21.02 8.00 -25.97
CA THR A 377 21.38 8.04 -27.40
C THR A 377 21.43 9.49 -27.86
N ASP A 378 21.99 9.73 -29.06
CA ASP A 378 21.99 11.08 -29.67
C ASP A 378 20.57 11.66 -29.84
N GLY A 379 19.55 10.79 -29.92
CA GLY A 379 18.14 11.16 -30.05
C GLY A 379 17.35 11.26 -28.74
N GLY A 380 18.00 11.08 -27.57
CA GLY A 380 17.33 11.05 -26.26
C GLY A 380 17.43 9.69 -25.57
N HIS A 381 16.41 9.30 -24.82
CA HIS A 381 16.38 8.07 -24.04
C HIS A 381 15.63 6.95 -24.77
N SER A 382 16.15 5.73 -24.65
CA SER A 382 15.51 4.57 -25.26
C SER A 382 15.69 3.30 -24.42
N ILE A 383 14.73 2.39 -24.52
CA ILE A 383 14.84 1.04 -23.97
C ILE A 383 15.50 0.12 -25.00
N LEU A 384 16.48 -0.67 -24.61
CA LEU A 384 17.08 -1.70 -25.47
C LEU A 384 16.12 -2.88 -25.69
N LEU A 385 16.02 -3.33 -26.94
CA LEU A 385 15.23 -4.50 -27.36
C LEU A 385 16.17 -5.61 -27.90
N PRO A 386 16.94 -6.28 -27.02
CA PRO A 386 18.05 -7.14 -27.43
C PRO A 386 17.63 -8.34 -28.30
N LEU A 387 16.40 -8.86 -28.13
CA LEU A 387 15.94 -10.04 -28.86
C LEU A 387 15.43 -9.73 -30.27
N LEU A 388 15.31 -8.45 -30.66
CA LEU A 388 14.99 -8.04 -32.04
C LEU A 388 16.23 -7.81 -32.93
N GLY A 389 17.43 -7.96 -32.38
CA GLY A 389 18.70 -7.75 -33.06
C GLY A 389 19.49 -6.55 -32.53
N ALA A 390 20.75 -6.46 -32.93
CA ALA A 390 21.69 -5.45 -32.43
C ALA A 390 21.20 -4.02 -32.74
N GLY A 391 21.22 -3.15 -31.72
CA GLY A 391 20.87 -1.74 -31.84
C GLY A 391 19.37 -1.44 -31.96
N LYS A 392 18.48 -2.44 -31.84
CA LYS A 392 17.03 -2.20 -31.78
C LYS A 392 16.65 -1.60 -30.43
N THR A 393 15.88 -0.52 -30.50
CA THR A 393 15.49 0.27 -29.35
C THR A 393 14.03 0.72 -29.44
N LEU A 394 13.45 1.04 -28.29
CA LEU A 394 12.17 1.70 -28.14
C LEU A 394 12.42 3.12 -27.58
N PRO A 395 12.24 4.19 -28.37
CA PRO A 395 12.32 5.56 -27.87
C PRO A 395 11.27 5.85 -26.82
N VAL A 396 11.66 6.51 -25.72
CA VAL A 396 10.74 6.78 -24.60
C VAL A 396 10.53 8.26 -24.29
N ASP A 397 11.22 9.18 -24.96
CA ASP A 397 11.11 10.62 -24.65
C ASP A 397 9.69 11.18 -24.87
N GLN A 398 8.88 10.57 -25.75
CA GLN A 398 7.46 10.92 -25.92
C GLN A 398 6.61 10.66 -24.65
N PHE A 399 7.10 9.83 -23.74
CA PHE A 399 6.47 9.47 -22.47
C PHE A 399 7.01 10.28 -21.29
N THR A 400 7.82 11.30 -21.54
CA THR A 400 8.47 12.11 -20.50
C THR A 400 7.45 12.83 -19.61
N ILE A 401 7.75 12.85 -18.32
CA ILE A 401 7.10 13.66 -17.31
C ILE A 401 8.18 14.46 -16.60
N GLN A 402 8.00 15.78 -16.60
CA GLN A 402 8.89 16.70 -15.88
C GLN A 402 8.52 16.71 -14.40
N LEU A 403 9.53 16.53 -13.55
CA LEU A 403 9.37 16.63 -12.12
C LEU A 403 9.51 18.10 -11.71
N ALA A 404 8.72 18.54 -10.73
CA ALA A 404 8.87 19.89 -10.21
C ALA A 404 10.26 20.03 -9.58
N ILE A 405 10.96 21.12 -9.86
CA ILE A 405 12.25 21.40 -9.21
C ILE A 405 11.96 21.66 -7.73
N SER A 406 12.37 20.73 -6.87
CA SER A 406 12.25 20.92 -5.43
C SER A 406 13.05 22.17 -5.02
N PRO A 407 12.44 23.16 -4.33
CA PRO A 407 13.10 24.44 -4.02
C PRO A 407 14.34 24.28 -3.12
N ARG A 408 14.53 23.11 -2.49
CA ARG A 408 15.70 22.80 -1.64
C ARG A 408 17.06 22.82 -2.35
N ARG A 409 17.12 22.84 -3.69
CA ARG A 409 18.39 22.86 -4.43
C ARG A 409 18.92 24.26 -4.78
N MET A 410 18.16 25.34 -4.54
CA MET A 410 18.63 26.70 -4.81
C MET A 410 19.54 27.30 -3.73
N GLU A 411 19.55 26.77 -2.50
CA GLU A 411 20.33 27.37 -1.40
C GLU A 411 21.82 27.02 -1.39
N LEU A 412 22.29 26.08 -2.23
CA LEU A 412 23.71 25.71 -2.32
C LEU A 412 24.46 26.36 -3.49
N GLY A 413 23.82 27.29 -4.19
CA GLY A 413 24.34 27.81 -5.46
C GLY A 413 24.46 29.31 -5.53
N LEU A 414 24.73 30.04 -4.43
CA LEU A 414 25.04 31.48 -4.48
C LEU A 414 25.79 31.91 -3.20
N GLN A 415 27.12 31.86 -3.22
CA GLN A 415 28.00 32.87 -2.62
C GLN A 415 29.45 32.76 -3.15
N ASN A 416 29.83 33.82 -3.88
CA ASN A 416 31.12 34.23 -4.48
C ASN A 416 32.23 34.50 -3.42
N PRO A 417 33.43 35.09 -3.73
CA PRO A 417 34.07 35.45 -5.01
C PRO A 417 35.57 35.05 -5.12
N SER A 418 36.09 35.28 -6.33
CA SER A 418 37.47 35.60 -6.68
C SER A 418 38.34 36.28 -5.61
N HIS A 419 39.57 35.78 -5.42
CA HIS A 419 40.71 36.59 -5.01
C HIS A 419 41.91 36.36 -5.93
N SER A 420 42.20 37.39 -6.71
CA SER A 420 43.52 37.70 -7.25
C SER A 420 44.44 38.20 -6.13
N HIS A 421 45.64 37.63 -6.03
CA HIS A 421 46.89 38.36 -5.91
C HIS A 421 48.08 37.50 -6.31
#